data_AF-A0AAU4PQR4-F1
#
_entry.id   AF-A0AAU4PQR4-F1
#
_cell.length_a   1.000
_cell.length_b   1.000
_cell.length_c   1.000
_cell.angle_alpha   90.00
_cell.angle_beta   90.00
_cell.angle_gamma   90.00
#
_symmetry.space_group_name_H-M   'P 1'
#
loop_
_entity.id
_entity.type
_entity.pdbx_description
1 polymer ?
#
loop_
_entity_poly.entity_id
_entity_poly.type
_entity_poly.pdbx_seq_one_letter_code
_entity_poly.pdbx_strand_id
1 'polypeptide(L)'
;MSTDVNEKFHAERSARIAETGAVRRDDGTYAATVGYDRGEAIGKDGLDTSLGSAALYSTTPAWHGLGNVIPGGITDIDAVLDLAGIDFRVERVPAFYWWRGELRQQDGKFHTVRDDTGAALGVVGAQYAPIQNRSGFEFLQELVNDFGVIWESAGALREGRKVFVSIRLPRTITIDVDGINDEITPFVAVINSHDGRSPFTAVVTPWRPVCGNTERFAVRDAYTRWTVRHTKSATDRIKEARRTLKLSIAYYEQWADEEAALARTNLAIDAFDRLVGELWPSKDDASARTVRADERRRDLLADMFTMEAQQIGRTAYTAERTVTDYLDHVAPRRPGKTMTQEIARATALLEGTDDEIKSRAHARLMRLRTV
;
A
#
# COMPACT_ATOMS: atom_id res chain seq x y z
N MET A 1 -25.40 -16.45 17.37
CA MET A 1 -24.21 -17.31 17.46
C MET A 1 -23.07 -16.52 16.86
N SER A 2 -22.18 -15.97 17.69
CA SER A 2 -21.01 -15.22 17.21
C SER A 2 -20.00 -16.24 16.72
N THR A 3 -19.90 -16.45 15.41
CA THR A 3 -18.79 -17.22 14.84
C THR A 3 -17.51 -16.48 15.20
N ASP A 4 -16.57 -17.12 15.90
CA ASP A 4 -15.27 -16.52 16.18
C ASP A 4 -14.61 -16.21 14.83
N VAL A 5 -14.44 -14.92 14.55
CA VAL A 5 -13.90 -14.41 13.28
C VAL A 5 -12.51 -14.99 13.04
N ASN A 6 -11.76 -15.27 14.11
CA ASN A 6 -10.46 -15.93 14.01
C ASN A 6 -10.60 -17.38 13.53
N GLU A 7 -11.55 -18.14 14.07
CA GLU A 7 -11.75 -19.55 13.72
C GLU A 7 -12.13 -19.72 12.24
N LYS A 8 -13.07 -18.89 11.75
CA LYS A 8 -13.46 -18.88 10.34
C LYS A 8 -12.28 -18.49 9.43
N PHE A 9 -11.56 -17.43 9.77
CA PHE A 9 -10.38 -17.00 9.02
C PHE A 9 -9.29 -18.09 8.99
N HIS A 10 -9.01 -18.73 10.13
CA HIS A 10 -8.04 -19.81 10.21
C HIS A 10 -8.43 -21.01 9.34
N ALA A 11 -9.71 -21.36 9.27
CA ALA A 11 -10.20 -22.43 8.42
C ALA A 11 -10.02 -22.10 6.93
N GLU A 12 -10.49 -20.94 6.48
CA GLU A 12 -10.38 -20.49 5.08
C GLU A 12 -8.92 -20.38 4.63
N ARG A 13 -8.08 -19.82 5.49
CA ARG A 13 -6.66 -19.68 5.24
C ARG A 13 -5.94 -21.02 5.14
N SER A 14 -6.24 -21.96 6.04
CA SER A 14 -5.61 -23.28 6.03
C SER A 14 -5.94 -24.04 4.74
N ALA A 15 -7.19 -23.89 4.24
CA ALA A 15 -7.58 -24.42 2.94
C ALA A 15 -6.74 -23.84 1.80
N ARG A 16 -6.58 -22.51 1.73
CA ARG A 16 -5.75 -21.85 0.68
C ARG A 16 -4.26 -22.19 0.76
N ILE A 17 -3.71 -22.35 1.96
CA ILE A 17 -2.31 -22.78 2.13
C ILE A 17 -2.12 -24.22 1.61
N ALA A 18 -3.07 -25.11 1.88
CA ALA A 18 -3.03 -26.48 1.37
C ALA A 18 -3.05 -26.51 -0.18
N GLU A 19 -3.81 -25.61 -0.82
CA GLU A 19 -3.85 -25.48 -2.29
C GLU A 19 -2.52 -25.00 -2.90
N THR A 20 -1.75 -24.19 -2.18
CA THR A 20 -0.49 -23.59 -2.69
C THR A 20 0.77 -24.39 -2.36
N GLY A 21 0.68 -25.38 -1.46
CA GLY A 21 1.84 -26.16 -1.01
C GLY A 21 2.82 -25.38 -0.13
N ALA A 22 2.41 -24.22 0.42
CA ALA A 22 3.24 -23.45 1.33
C ALA A 22 3.31 -24.13 2.72
N VAL A 23 4.51 -24.17 3.32
CA VAL A 23 4.77 -24.80 4.63
C VAL A 23 5.16 -23.74 5.65
N ARG A 24 4.49 -23.73 6.82
CA ARG A 24 4.89 -22.89 7.95
C ARG A 24 6.06 -23.55 8.70
N ARG A 25 7.09 -22.76 9.03
CA ARG A 25 8.24 -23.15 9.84
C ARG A 25 8.06 -22.75 11.30
N ASP A 26 8.82 -23.41 12.18
CA ASP A 26 8.79 -23.20 13.63
C ASP A 26 9.20 -21.77 14.04
N ASP A 27 10.00 -21.10 13.21
CA ASP A 27 10.41 -19.70 13.41
C ASP A 27 9.34 -18.67 12.97
N GLY A 28 8.13 -19.15 12.66
CA GLY A 28 7.00 -18.33 12.24
C GLY A 28 6.99 -17.98 10.74
N THR A 29 8.03 -18.34 9.99
CA THR A 29 8.12 -18.04 8.56
C THR A 29 7.34 -19.03 7.70
N TYR A 30 7.01 -18.62 6.47
CA TYR A 30 6.36 -19.48 5.49
C TYR A 30 7.28 -19.70 4.31
N ALA A 31 7.47 -20.96 3.94
CA ALA A 31 8.20 -21.38 2.77
C ALA A 31 7.22 -21.79 1.66
N ALA A 32 7.34 -21.19 0.48
CA ALA A 32 6.63 -21.63 -0.71
C ALA A 32 7.60 -21.78 -1.87
N THR A 33 7.50 -22.88 -2.62
CA THR A 33 8.29 -23.10 -3.84
C THR A 33 7.60 -22.37 -4.99
N VAL A 34 8.23 -21.32 -5.54
CA VAL A 34 7.66 -20.51 -6.62
C VAL A 34 8.63 -20.36 -7.81
N GLY A 35 8.10 -20.29 -9.03
CA GLY A 35 8.86 -20.01 -10.25
C GLY A 35 9.58 -21.20 -10.92
N TYR A 36 10.17 -20.93 -12.08
CA TYR A 36 10.85 -21.92 -12.95
C TYR A 36 12.08 -22.58 -12.30
N ASP A 37 12.72 -21.89 -11.34
CA ASP A 37 13.99 -22.30 -10.76
C ASP A 37 13.84 -23.09 -9.43
N ARG A 38 12.60 -23.44 -9.03
CA ARG A 38 12.30 -24.10 -7.74
C ARG A 38 12.96 -23.42 -6.53
N GLY A 39 13.00 -22.09 -6.54
CA GLY A 39 13.46 -21.30 -5.40
C GLY A 39 12.42 -21.30 -4.27
N GLU A 40 12.89 -21.31 -3.02
CA GLU A 40 12.05 -21.18 -1.83
C GLU A 40 11.88 -19.70 -1.47
N ALA A 41 10.65 -19.19 -1.51
CA ALA A 41 10.31 -17.89 -0.98
C ALA A 41 9.99 -18.00 0.51
N ILE A 42 10.74 -17.31 1.36
CA ILE A 42 10.54 -17.30 2.82
C ILE A 42 9.87 -15.99 3.25
N GLY A 43 8.59 -16.04 3.61
CA GLY A 43 7.85 -14.92 4.18
C GLY A 43 8.21 -14.68 5.64
N LYS A 44 8.74 -13.49 5.96
CA LYS A 44 8.89 -12.97 7.33
C LYS A 44 7.91 -11.83 7.54
N ASP A 45 7.12 -11.88 8.61
CA ASP A 45 6.23 -10.78 8.99
C ASP A 45 7.02 -9.56 9.47
N GLY A 46 8.15 -9.77 10.16
CA GLY A 46 9.02 -8.68 10.63
C GLY A 46 8.41 -7.84 11.76
N LEU A 47 7.38 -8.35 12.44
CA LEU A 47 6.79 -7.77 13.64
C LEU A 47 7.79 -7.83 14.80
N ASP A 48 7.67 -6.85 15.69
CA ASP A 48 8.39 -6.85 16.96
C ASP A 48 7.74 -7.85 17.93
N THR A 49 8.55 -8.74 18.48
CA THR A 49 8.16 -9.74 19.48
C THR A 49 8.92 -9.60 20.80
N SER A 50 9.63 -8.49 20.98
CA SER A 50 10.52 -8.26 22.15
C SER A 50 9.80 -8.32 23.50
N LEU A 51 8.49 -8.08 23.53
CA LEU A 51 7.64 -8.18 24.73
C LEU A 51 6.98 -9.56 24.90
N GLY A 52 7.46 -10.59 24.20
CA GLY A 52 6.96 -11.96 24.29
C GLY A 52 5.70 -12.26 23.48
N SER A 53 5.10 -11.25 22.87
CA SER A 53 4.01 -11.37 21.90
C SER A 53 4.23 -10.42 20.73
N ALA A 54 3.61 -10.69 19.58
CA ALA A 54 3.75 -9.83 18.41
C ALA A 54 3.02 -8.50 18.64
N ALA A 55 3.76 -7.41 18.50
CA ALA A 55 3.29 -6.03 18.60
C ALA A 55 2.44 -5.65 17.38
N LEU A 56 1.17 -6.06 17.40
CA LEU A 56 0.19 -5.79 16.37
C LEU A 56 -1.21 -5.70 16.98
N TYR A 57 -1.93 -4.64 16.67
CA TYR A 57 -3.38 -4.49 16.78
C TYR A 57 -3.99 -4.52 15.37
N SER A 58 -5.18 -5.09 15.22
CA SER A 58 -5.81 -5.30 13.92
C SER A 58 -7.34 -5.48 14.03
N THR A 59 -8.13 -4.90 13.14
CA THR A 59 -9.60 -5.09 13.10
C THR A 59 -10.01 -6.44 12.51
N THR A 60 -9.22 -6.95 11.57
CA THR A 60 -9.40 -8.26 10.94
C THR A 60 -8.14 -9.10 11.08
N PRO A 61 -8.26 -10.44 11.19
CA PRO A 61 -7.10 -11.30 11.32
C PRO A 61 -6.07 -11.08 10.20
N ALA A 62 -4.81 -10.93 10.58
CA ALA A 62 -3.72 -10.87 9.60
C ALA A 62 -3.38 -12.28 9.10
N TRP A 63 -2.81 -12.37 7.90
CA TRP A 63 -2.46 -13.64 7.25
C TRP A 63 -1.46 -14.50 8.04
N HIS A 64 -0.77 -14.00 9.07
CA HIS A 64 0.11 -14.81 9.93
C HIS A 64 -0.56 -15.25 11.23
N GLY A 65 -1.75 -14.74 11.55
CA GLY A 65 -2.49 -15.07 12.77
C GLY A 65 -1.83 -14.58 14.07
N LEU A 66 -1.10 -13.46 14.01
CA LEU A 66 -0.43 -12.86 15.16
C LEU A 66 -1.12 -11.53 15.52
N GLY A 67 -0.89 -11.06 16.76
CA GLY A 67 -1.40 -9.78 17.25
C GLY A 67 -2.77 -9.87 17.92
N ASN A 68 -3.19 -8.73 18.45
CA ASN A 68 -4.47 -8.51 19.09
C ASN A 68 -5.52 -8.13 18.03
N VAL A 69 -6.49 -9.01 17.81
CA VAL A 69 -7.60 -8.79 16.87
C VAL A 69 -8.82 -8.29 17.63
N ILE A 70 -9.29 -7.08 17.32
CA ILE A 70 -10.48 -6.47 17.91
C ILE A 70 -11.51 -6.21 16.82
N PRO A 71 -12.46 -7.14 16.58
CA PRO A 71 -13.53 -6.94 15.61
C PRO A 71 -14.36 -5.69 15.92
N GLY A 72 -14.70 -4.92 14.90
CA GLY A 72 -15.39 -3.63 15.06
C GLY A 72 -14.46 -2.44 15.37
N GLY A 73 -13.21 -2.72 15.72
CA GLY A 73 -12.15 -1.73 15.92
C GLY A 73 -12.33 -0.85 17.14
N ILE A 74 -11.43 0.13 17.24
CA ILE A 74 -11.31 1.07 18.34
C ILE A 74 -11.15 2.46 17.73
N THR A 75 -11.70 3.48 18.40
CA THR A 75 -11.58 4.89 17.99
C THR A 75 -10.59 5.66 18.85
N ASP A 76 -10.28 5.20 20.07
CA ASP A 76 -9.29 5.81 20.96
C ASP A 76 -7.86 5.37 20.62
N ILE A 77 -7.00 6.33 20.31
CA ILE A 77 -5.59 6.07 19.99
C ILE A 77 -4.83 5.47 21.17
N ASP A 78 -5.09 5.89 22.41
CA ASP A 78 -4.31 5.42 23.56
C ASP A 78 -4.50 3.90 23.75
N ALA A 79 -5.75 3.43 23.70
CA ALA A 79 -6.06 2.00 23.69
C ALA A 79 -5.42 1.23 22.50
N VAL A 80 -5.32 1.84 21.32
CA VAL A 80 -4.68 1.23 20.14
C VAL A 80 -3.17 1.12 20.32
N LEU A 81 -2.51 2.14 20.87
CA LEU A 81 -1.07 2.11 21.13
C LEU A 81 -0.71 1.05 22.16
N ASP A 82 -1.52 0.91 23.21
CA ASP A 82 -1.37 -0.12 24.23
C ASP A 82 -1.53 -1.53 23.64
N LEU A 83 -2.63 -1.77 22.92
CA LEU A 83 -2.90 -3.08 22.31
C LEU A 83 -1.90 -3.44 21.21
N ALA A 84 -1.36 -2.46 20.49
CA ALA A 84 -0.30 -2.69 19.51
C ALA A 84 1.08 -2.85 20.14
N GLY A 85 1.25 -2.55 21.44
CA GLY A 85 2.55 -2.57 22.11
C GLY A 85 3.51 -1.49 21.61
N ILE A 86 2.98 -0.32 21.23
CA ILE A 86 3.74 0.78 20.61
C ILE A 86 3.67 2.11 21.37
N ASP A 87 3.12 2.15 22.58
CA ASP A 87 3.10 3.39 23.41
C ASP A 87 4.46 3.74 24.05
N PHE A 88 5.51 2.97 23.77
CA PHE A 88 6.85 3.27 24.27
C PHE A 88 7.38 4.62 23.78
N ARG A 89 8.17 5.28 24.63
CA ARG A 89 8.89 6.49 24.27
C ARG A 89 10.27 6.15 23.76
N VAL A 90 10.79 7.05 22.93
CA VAL A 90 12.16 6.94 22.40
C VAL A 90 13.00 8.06 22.96
N GLU A 91 14.01 7.67 23.72
CA GLU A 91 15.00 8.54 24.29
C GLU A 91 16.27 8.58 23.44
N ARG A 92 17.02 9.68 23.60
CA ARG A 92 18.29 9.87 22.92
C ARG A 92 19.41 9.91 23.96
N VAL A 93 20.30 8.92 23.92
CA VAL A 93 21.44 8.80 24.84
C VAL A 93 22.77 8.94 24.09
N PRO A 94 23.85 9.47 24.70
CA PRO A 94 25.15 9.57 24.03
C PRO A 94 25.63 8.21 23.50
N ALA A 95 26.23 8.19 22.32
CA ALA A 95 26.76 6.96 21.74
C ALA A 95 28.15 6.64 22.30
N PHE A 96 28.31 5.45 22.88
CA PHE A 96 29.58 4.97 23.40
C PHE A 96 30.05 3.74 22.62
N TYR A 97 31.36 3.57 22.51
CA TYR A 97 31.98 2.39 21.90
C TYR A 97 33.20 1.95 22.69
N TRP A 98 33.44 0.64 22.68
CA TRP A 98 34.63 0.04 23.29
C TRP A 98 35.76 -0.01 22.28
N TRP A 99 36.93 0.49 22.68
CA TRP A 99 38.14 0.40 21.87
C TRP A 99 39.35 0.14 22.77
N ARG A 100 39.97 -1.04 22.61
CA ARG A 100 41.19 -1.44 23.33
C ARG A 100 41.09 -1.30 24.86
N GLY A 101 39.96 -1.72 25.44
CA GLY A 101 39.74 -1.68 26.89
C GLY A 101 39.35 -0.31 27.44
N GLU A 102 39.13 0.69 26.57
CA GLU A 102 38.64 2.02 26.95
C GLU A 102 37.22 2.23 26.40
N LEU A 103 36.33 2.74 27.25
CA LEU A 103 35.02 3.22 26.83
C LEU A 103 35.16 4.65 26.32
N ARG A 104 34.81 4.87 25.05
CA ARG A 104 34.91 6.17 24.39
C ARG A 104 33.52 6.65 23.96
N GLN A 105 33.30 7.95 24.04
CA GLN A 105 32.10 8.58 23.49
C GLN A 105 32.35 9.00 22.04
N GLN A 106 31.36 8.80 21.17
CA GLN A 106 31.39 9.35 19.82
C GLN A 106 30.64 10.69 19.78
N ASP A 107 31.39 11.79 19.67
CA ASP A 107 30.81 13.13 19.70
C ASP A 107 29.82 13.38 18.56
N GLY A 108 28.71 14.03 18.90
CA GLY A 108 27.63 14.35 17.95
C GLY A 108 26.81 13.16 17.47
N LYS A 109 27.06 11.95 18.02
CA LYS A 109 26.28 10.74 17.77
C LYS A 109 25.56 10.28 19.02
N PHE A 110 24.38 9.71 18.81
CA PHE A 110 23.49 9.29 19.88
C PHE A 110 22.84 7.95 19.52
N HIS A 111 22.60 7.11 20.52
CA HIS A 111 21.68 6.00 20.38
C HIS A 111 20.25 6.48 20.60
N THR A 112 19.33 5.97 19.80
CA THR A 112 17.90 5.99 20.12
C THR A 112 17.56 4.72 20.90
N VAL A 113 16.85 4.87 22.01
CA VAL A 113 16.58 3.79 22.97
C VAL A 113 15.13 3.84 23.38
N ARG A 114 14.46 2.68 23.45
CA ARG A 114 13.10 2.61 24.00
C ARG A 114 13.14 2.65 25.52
N ASP A 115 12.22 3.38 26.13
CA ASP A 115 12.11 3.50 27.59
C ASP A 115 11.61 2.21 28.26
N ASP A 116 10.78 1.43 27.57
CA ASP A 116 10.16 0.21 28.10
C ASP A 116 11.12 -0.97 28.24
N THR A 117 12.00 -1.16 27.26
CA THR A 117 12.88 -2.34 27.12
C THR A 117 14.35 -2.00 27.25
N GLY A 118 14.71 -0.71 27.17
CA GLY A 118 16.10 -0.28 27.05
C GLY A 118 16.77 -0.67 25.72
N ALA A 119 16.00 -1.17 24.75
CA ALA A 119 16.54 -1.64 23.48
C ALA A 119 17.06 -0.48 22.63
N ALA A 120 18.30 -0.60 22.16
CA ALA A 120 18.89 0.34 21.23
C ALA A 120 18.33 0.13 19.80
N LEU A 121 17.71 1.17 19.24
CA LEU A 121 17.02 1.12 17.95
C LEU A 121 17.96 1.50 16.79
N GLY A 122 18.80 2.50 16.99
CA GLY A 122 19.76 2.96 15.97
C GLY A 122 20.76 3.98 16.49
N VAL A 123 21.58 4.50 15.57
CA VAL A 123 22.56 5.55 15.83
C VAL A 123 22.21 6.76 14.96
N VAL A 124 22.02 7.91 15.60
CA VAL A 124 21.55 9.14 14.95
C VAL A 124 22.50 10.31 15.19
N GLY A 125 22.35 11.37 14.39
CA GLY A 125 23.14 12.60 14.54
C GLY A 125 22.50 13.62 15.50
N ALA A 126 23.26 14.65 15.87
CA ALA A 126 22.83 15.68 16.82
C ALA A 126 21.54 16.43 16.49
N GLN A 127 21.19 16.54 15.20
CA GLN A 127 19.96 17.19 14.75
C GLN A 127 18.72 16.30 14.83
N TYR A 128 18.89 14.98 15.02
CA TYR A 128 17.78 14.04 15.13
C TYR A 128 17.03 14.28 16.43
N ALA A 129 15.73 14.51 16.32
CA ALA A 129 14.78 14.60 17.42
C ALA A 129 13.68 13.54 17.21
N PRO A 130 13.58 12.52 18.07
CA PRO A 130 12.55 11.50 17.94
C PRO A 130 11.15 12.12 17.95
N ILE A 131 10.31 11.73 17.00
CA ILE A 131 8.88 12.02 17.02
C ILE A 131 8.26 10.90 17.85
N GLN A 132 7.69 11.22 19.02
CA GLN A 132 7.12 10.22 19.92
C GLN A 132 5.87 9.60 19.29
N ASN A 133 5.68 8.29 19.45
CA ASN A 133 4.59 7.54 18.80
C ASN A 133 3.24 8.21 19.03
N ARG A 134 2.86 8.42 20.30
CA ARG A 134 1.63 9.12 20.69
C ARG A 134 1.44 10.47 20.00
N SER A 135 2.42 11.38 20.13
CA SER A 135 2.34 12.71 19.50
C SER A 135 2.37 12.68 17.96
N GLY A 136 3.03 11.68 17.38
CA GLY A 136 3.14 11.52 15.94
C GLY A 136 1.80 11.10 15.33
N PHE A 137 0.99 10.32 16.05
CA PHE A 137 -0.28 9.80 15.56
C PHE A 137 -1.49 10.62 16.00
N GLU A 138 -1.32 11.60 16.89
CA GLU A 138 -2.39 12.47 17.38
C GLU A 138 -3.19 13.15 16.25
N PHE A 139 -2.54 13.59 15.17
CA PHE A 139 -3.26 14.24 14.06
C PHE A 139 -4.20 13.28 13.30
N LEU A 140 -3.94 11.97 13.34
CA LEU A 140 -4.83 10.97 12.76
C LEU A 140 -6.07 10.75 13.65
N GLN A 141 -5.96 10.93 14.96
CA GLN A 141 -7.12 10.88 15.87
C GLN A 141 -8.16 11.94 15.50
N GLU A 142 -7.72 13.12 15.06
CA GLU A 142 -8.64 14.13 14.54
C GLU A 142 -9.36 13.65 13.26
N LEU A 143 -8.68 12.93 12.36
CA LEU A 143 -9.30 12.35 11.17
C LEU A 143 -10.28 11.22 11.52
N VAL A 144 -9.95 10.39 12.53
CA VAL A 144 -10.85 9.39 13.10
C VAL A 144 -12.16 10.04 13.56
N ASN A 145 -12.06 11.16 14.28
CA ASN A 145 -13.21 11.89 14.79
C ASN A 145 -14.01 12.58 13.66
N ASP A 146 -13.33 13.25 12.72
CA ASP A 146 -13.96 14.02 11.64
C ASP A 146 -14.75 13.13 10.67
N PHE A 147 -14.24 11.93 10.36
CA PHE A 147 -14.83 11.02 9.38
C PHE A 147 -15.55 9.83 10.00
N GLY A 148 -15.59 9.72 11.34
CA GLY A 148 -16.22 8.61 12.05
C GLY A 148 -15.62 7.24 11.69
N VAL A 149 -14.32 7.19 11.39
CA VAL A 149 -13.63 5.95 11.03
C VAL A 149 -13.03 5.27 12.26
N ILE A 150 -12.52 4.05 12.09
CA ILE A 150 -11.87 3.27 13.14
C ILE A 150 -10.38 3.07 12.82
N TRP A 151 -9.60 2.84 13.87
CA TRP A 151 -8.22 2.37 13.72
C TRP A 151 -8.22 0.95 13.18
N GLU A 152 -7.53 0.76 12.06
CA GLU A 152 -7.57 -0.46 11.26
C GLU A 152 -6.52 -1.48 11.68
N SER A 153 -5.29 -0.99 11.87
CA SER A 153 -4.15 -1.80 12.28
C SER A 153 -3.03 -0.90 12.78
N ALA A 154 -2.27 -1.38 13.74
CA ALA A 154 -1.13 -0.67 14.30
C ALA A 154 -0.11 -1.67 14.81
N GLY A 155 1.18 -1.38 14.72
CA GLY A 155 2.18 -2.33 15.19
C GLY A 155 3.62 -1.83 15.12
N ALA A 156 4.51 -2.60 15.72
CA ALA A 156 5.94 -2.39 15.66
C ALA A 156 6.62 -3.41 14.73
N LEU A 157 7.63 -2.94 14.02
CA LEU A 157 8.40 -3.68 13.05
C LEU A 157 9.88 -3.60 13.41
N ARG A 158 10.63 -4.66 13.06
CA ARG A 158 12.09 -4.71 13.19
C ARG A 158 12.54 -4.36 14.61
N GLU A 159 11.98 -5.04 15.61
CA GLU A 159 12.33 -4.86 17.02
C GLU A 159 12.03 -3.44 17.54
N GLY A 160 10.92 -2.84 17.11
CA GLY A 160 10.51 -1.49 17.52
C GLY A 160 11.23 -0.33 16.82
N ARG A 161 12.16 -0.62 15.90
CA ARG A 161 12.85 0.42 15.10
C ARG A 161 11.91 1.19 14.20
N LYS A 162 10.82 0.57 13.78
CA LYS A 162 9.73 1.19 13.04
C LYS A 162 8.41 0.87 13.71
N VAL A 163 7.49 1.82 13.68
CA VAL A 163 6.10 1.62 14.07
C VAL A 163 5.20 2.12 12.96
N PHE A 164 4.00 1.56 12.88
CA PHE A 164 2.96 2.05 11.98
C PHE A 164 1.61 2.08 12.68
N VAL A 165 0.75 2.96 12.19
CA VAL A 165 -0.70 2.94 12.47
C VAL A 165 -1.43 3.17 11.15
N SER A 166 -2.64 2.65 11.03
CA SER A 166 -3.50 2.92 9.90
C SER A 166 -4.96 3.05 10.29
N ILE A 167 -5.69 3.82 9.49
CA ILE A 167 -7.14 3.93 9.52
C ILE A 167 -7.68 3.48 8.17
N ARG A 168 -8.84 2.82 8.21
CA ARG A 168 -9.61 2.50 7.01
C ARG A 168 -10.48 3.71 6.68
N LEU A 169 -10.43 4.22 5.45
CA LEU A 169 -11.35 5.29 5.06
C LEU A 169 -12.78 4.73 4.90
N PRO A 170 -13.83 5.55 5.09
CA PRO A 170 -15.20 5.05 5.21
C PRO A 170 -15.79 4.63 3.86
N ARG A 171 -15.24 5.14 2.75
CA ARG A 171 -15.65 4.80 1.39
C ARG A 171 -14.81 3.66 0.86
N THR A 172 -15.32 2.46 1.05
CA THR A 172 -15.00 1.31 0.20
C THR A 172 -15.68 1.53 -1.16
N ILE A 173 -14.92 1.47 -2.24
CA ILE A 173 -15.49 1.43 -3.59
C ILE A 173 -15.80 -0.02 -3.88
N THR A 174 -17.09 -0.35 -4.01
CA THR A 174 -17.49 -1.63 -4.56
C THR A 174 -17.95 -1.42 -5.99
N ILE A 175 -17.17 -1.92 -6.94
CA ILE A 175 -17.54 -1.93 -8.35
C ILE A 175 -18.30 -3.23 -8.59
N ASP A 176 -19.62 -3.13 -8.45
CA ASP A 176 -20.54 -4.26 -8.60
C ASP A 176 -21.30 -4.15 -9.93
N VAL A 177 -20.62 -4.52 -11.01
CA VAL A 177 -21.29 -4.85 -12.26
C VAL A 177 -21.49 -6.37 -12.26
N ASP A 178 -22.75 -6.80 -12.27
CA ASP A 178 -23.17 -8.21 -12.35
C ASP A 178 -22.69 -9.17 -11.23
N GLY A 179 -22.32 -8.68 -10.04
CA GLY A 179 -22.06 -9.51 -8.86
C GLY A 179 -20.58 -9.79 -8.55
N ILE A 180 -19.64 -9.10 -9.21
CA ILE A 180 -18.20 -9.31 -9.02
C ILE A 180 -17.67 -8.66 -7.73
N ASN A 181 -18.36 -7.65 -7.21
CA ASN A 181 -18.05 -7.04 -5.92
C ASN A 181 -16.56 -6.65 -5.79
N ASP A 182 -16.00 -6.00 -6.81
CA ASP A 182 -14.59 -5.58 -6.78
C ASP A 182 -14.44 -4.44 -5.76
N GLU A 183 -13.73 -4.73 -4.66
CA GLU A 183 -13.70 -3.89 -3.47
C GLU A 183 -12.36 -3.16 -3.34
N ILE A 184 -12.35 -1.86 -3.66
CA ILE A 184 -11.20 -0.99 -3.44
C ILE A 184 -11.37 -0.27 -2.10
N THR A 185 -10.62 -0.71 -1.10
CA THR A 185 -10.59 -0.08 0.22
C THR A 185 -9.26 0.65 0.42
N PRO A 186 -9.26 1.98 0.49
CA PRO A 186 -8.04 2.74 0.78
C PRO A 186 -7.82 2.86 2.29
N PHE A 187 -6.55 2.99 2.65
CA PHE A 187 -6.08 3.20 4.01
C PHE A 187 -5.27 4.49 4.07
N VAL A 188 -5.37 5.20 5.19
CA VAL A 188 -4.31 6.15 5.56
C VAL A 188 -3.40 5.44 6.52
N ALA A 189 -2.12 5.31 6.17
CA ALA A 189 -1.11 4.71 7.01
C ALA A 189 -0.02 5.72 7.36
N VAL A 190 0.44 5.68 8.60
CA VAL A 190 1.56 6.51 9.08
C VAL A 190 2.64 5.61 9.62
N ILE A 191 3.87 5.84 9.16
CA ILE A 191 5.06 5.08 9.50
C ILE A 191 6.03 6.01 10.20
N ASN A 192 6.50 5.61 11.38
CA ASN A 192 7.50 6.33 12.15
C ASN A 192 8.74 5.46 12.35
N SER A 193 9.92 6.01 12.05
CA SER A 193 11.22 5.31 12.14
C SER A 193 12.07 5.92 13.23
N HIS A 194 12.56 5.08 14.13
CA HIS A 194 13.37 5.49 15.28
C HIS A 194 14.86 5.19 15.12
N ASP A 195 15.25 4.52 14.04
CA ASP A 195 16.64 4.17 13.72
C ASP A 195 17.38 5.23 12.89
N GLY A 196 16.71 6.33 12.54
CA GLY A 196 17.24 7.41 11.71
C GLY A 196 17.35 7.10 10.21
N ARG A 197 16.83 5.96 9.73
CA ARG A 197 16.95 5.54 8.33
C ARG A 197 15.83 6.03 7.42
N SER A 198 14.65 6.27 7.96
CA SER A 198 13.52 6.80 7.19
C SER A 198 12.82 7.97 7.89
N PRO A 199 12.28 8.93 7.12
CA PRO A 199 11.48 10.01 7.67
C PRO A 199 10.17 9.49 8.24
N PHE A 200 9.55 10.29 9.09
CA PHE A 200 8.14 10.12 9.43
C PHE A 200 7.31 10.30 8.16
N THR A 201 6.45 9.32 7.86
CA THR A 201 5.81 9.20 6.55
C THR A 201 4.33 8.94 6.74
N ALA A 202 3.48 9.75 6.10
CA ALA A 202 2.04 9.52 6.01
C ALA A 202 1.66 9.23 4.55
N VAL A 203 0.86 8.20 4.32
CA VAL A 203 0.46 7.76 2.98
C VAL A 203 -1.03 7.46 2.91
N VAL A 204 -1.63 7.74 1.75
CA VAL A 204 -2.91 7.14 1.34
C VAL A 204 -2.57 5.99 0.40
N THR A 205 -3.07 4.80 0.66
CA THR A 205 -2.60 3.57 0.01
C THR A 205 -3.70 2.51 -0.09
N PRO A 206 -3.71 1.63 -1.10
CA PRO A 206 -4.61 0.48 -1.14
C PRO A 206 -4.17 -0.64 -0.18
N TRP A 207 -2.96 -0.57 0.39
CA TRP A 207 -2.42 -1.64 1.21
C TRP A 207 -2.68 -1.44 2.69
N ARG A 208 -3.35 -2.43 3.29
CA ARG A 208 -3.49 -2.57 4.74
C ARG A 208 -2.18 -3.02 5.38
N PRO A 209 -1.46 -2.18 6.16
CA PRO A 209 -0.22 -2.60 6.80
C PRO A 209 -0.52 -3.50 8.00
N VAL A 210 -0.01 -4.71 7.99
CA VAL A 210 -0.07 -5.65 9.14
C VAL A 210 1.28 -6.32 9.41
N CYS A 211 2.25 -6.11 8.53
CA CYS A 211 3.59 -6.67 8.62
C CYS A 211 4.57 -5.81 7.82
N GLY A 212 5.87 -6.12 7.91
CA GLY A 212 6.93 -5.36 7.27
C GLY A 212 6.91 -5.37 5.74
N ASN A 213 6.27 -6.36 5.11
CA ASN A 213 6.09 -6.38 3.66
C ASN A 213 4.95 -5.46 3.22
N THR A 214 3.80 -5.55 3.89
CA THR A 214 2.65 -4.69 3.60
C THR A 214 2.93 -3.24 3.97
N GLU A 215 3.75 -2.94 4.98
CA GLU A 215 4.31 -1.59 5.22
C GLU A 215 5.08 -1.06 4.01
N ARG A 216 5.95 -1.90 3.42
CA ARG A 216 6.72 -1.49 2.24
C ARG A 216 5.82 -1.23 1.04
N PHE A 217 4.84 -2.10 0.79
CA PHE A 217 3.87 -1.90 -0.29
C PHE A 217 3.01 -0.65 -0.06
N ALA A 218 2.59 -0.43 1.19
CA ALA A 218 1.84 0.77 1.58
C ALA A 218 2.59 2.06 1.23
N VAL A 219 3.89 2.11 1.49
CA VAL A 219 4.73 3.28 1.17
C VAL A 219 5.07 3.37 -0.32
N ARG A 220 5.31 2.22 -0.98
CA ARG A 220 5.70 2.15 -2.39
C ARG A 220 4.54 2.53 -3.32
N ASP A 221 3.35 1.97 -3.07
CA ASP A 221 2.16 2.10 -3.93
C ASP A 221 1.19 3.12 -3.37
N ALA A 222 1.70 4.10 -2.62
CA ALA A 222 0.88 5.16 -2.06
C ALA A 222 0.35 6.07 -3.18
N TYR A 223 -0.97 6.30 -3.20
CA TYR A 223 -1.60 7.33 -4.05
C TYR A 223 -1.09 8.72 -3.72
N THR A 224 -0.85 8.98 -2.43
CA THR A 224 -0.23 10.22 -1.97
C THR A 224 0.70 9.91 -0.82
N ARG A 225 1.84 10.61 -0.79
CA ARG A 225 2.87 10.47 0.23
C ARG A 225 3.29 11.83 0.75
N TRP A 226 3.27 11.99 2.07
CA TRP A 226 3.84 13.13 2.78
C TRP A 226 4.93 12.65 3.73
N THR A 227 6.04 13.39 3.83
CA THR A 227 7.16 13.00 4.71
C THR A 227 7.77 14.19 5.42
N VAL A 228 8.27 13.95 6.63
CA VAL A 228 9.07 14.90 7.39
C VAL A 228 10.24 14.22 8.08
N ARG A 229 11.40 14.87 8.08
CA ARG A 229 12.57 14.40 8.83
C ARG A 229 12.35 14.62 10.33
N HIS A 230 12.89 13.72 11.15
CA HIS A 230 12.93 13.81 12.61
C HIS A 230 13.80 14.96 13.12
N THR A 231 13.30 16.18 13.02
CA THR A 231 13.92 17.41 13.55
C THR A 231 13.03 18.02 14.64
N LYS A 232 13.58 18.95 15.41
CA LYS A 232 12.82 19.64 16.48
C LYS A 232 11.55 20.36 16.00
N SER A 233 11.51 20.77 14.73
CA SER A 233 10.36 21.45 14.09
C SER A 233 9.41 20.50 13.35
N ALA A 234 9.63 19.19 13.42
CA ALA A 234 8.83 18.23 12.68
C ALA A 234 7.36 18.22 13.12
N THR A 235 7.09 18.41 14.41
CA THR A 235 5.73 18.42 14.97
C THR A 235 4.85 19.52 14.38
N ASP A 236 5.41 20.69 14.10
CA ASP A 236 4.66 21.79 13.46
C ASP A 236 4.27 21.42 12.02
N ARG A 237 5.17 20.74 11.30
CA ARG A 237 4.93 20.28 9.93
C ARG A 237 3.94 19.11 9.88
N ILE A 238 3.88 18.26 10.91
CA ILE A 238 2.90 17.16 11.00
C ILE A 238 1.47 17.72 10.95
N LYS A 239 1.22 18.89 11.56
CA LYS A 239 -0.09 19.56 11.48
C LYS A 239 -0.46 19.97 10.05
N GLU A 240 0.52 20.28 9.20
CA GLU A 240 0.29 20.54 7.77
C GLU A 240 -0.07 19.26 7.01
N ALA A 241 0.48 18.10 7.40
CA ALA A 241 0.16 16.81 6.80
C ALA A 241 -1.34 16.53 6.81
N ARG A 242 -2.04 16.95 7.87
CA ARG A 242 -3.51 16.87 7.97
C ARG A 242 -4.22 17.50 6.78
N ARG A 243 -3.82 18.71 6.38
CA ARG A 243 -4.45 19.42 5.25
C ARG A 243 -4.25 18.64 3.96
N THR A 244 -3.03 18.16 3.71
CA THR A 244 -2.71 17.36 2.53
C THR A 244 -3.51 16.06 2.51
N LEU A 245 -3.59 15.36 3.63
CA LEU A 245 -4.34 14.10 3.73
C LEU A 245 -5.84 14.31 3.54
N LYS A 246 -6.43 15.38 4.10
CA LYS A 246 -7.84 15.73 3.83
C LYS A 246 -8.11 15.96 2.34
N LEU A 247 -7.19 16.65 1.64
CA LEU A 247 -7.30 16.83 0.19
C LEU A 247 -7.17 15.50 -0.55
N SER A 248 -6.28 14.60 -0.14
CA SER A 248 -6.13 13.27 -0.73
C SER A 248 -7.36 12.38 -0.49
N ILE A 249 -7.98 12.45 0.69
CA ILE A 249 -9.22 11.73 1.00
C ILE A 249 -10.34 12.24 0.09
N ALA A 250 -10.53 13.56 0.01
CA ALA A 250 -11.55 14.16 -0.86
C ALA A 250 -11.33 13.83 -2.34
N TYR A 251 -10.06 13.86 -2.80
CA TYR A 251 -9.70 13.44 -4.15
C TYR A 251 -10.06 11.97 -4.40
N TYR A 252 -9.75 11.09 -3.44
CA TYR A 252 -10.09 9.68 -3.56
C TYR A 252 -11.61 9.46 -3.57
N GLU A 253 -12.37 10.18 -2.74
CA GLU A 253 -13.84 10.13 -2.77
C GLU A 253 -14.41 10.58 -4.11
N GLN A 254 -13.84 11.63 -4.71
CA GLN A 254 -14.24 12.05 -6.05
C GLN A 254 -13.91 10.97 -7.09
N TRP A 255 -12.68 10.45 -7.07
CA TRP A 255 -12.27 9.38 -7.97
C TRP A 255 -13.17 8.14 -7.82
N ALA A 256 -13.53 7.78 -6.59
CA ALA A 256 -14.48 6.71 -6.31
C ALA A 256 -15.86 6.92 -6.97
N ASP A 257 -16.38 8.14 -6.89
CA ASP A 257 -17.65 8.49 -7.53
C ASP A 257 -17.54 8.45 -9.07
N GLU A 258 -16.38 8.81 -9.62
CA GLU A 258 -16.07 8.72 -11.05
C GLU A 258 -16.02 7.26 -11.52
N GLU A 259 -15.24 6.39 -10.86
CA GLU A 259 -15.18 4.94 -11.15
C GLU A 259 -16.56 4.28 -11.05
N ALA A 260 -17.33 4.58 -10.00
CA ALA A 260 -18.68 4.06 -9.84
C ALA A 260 -19.64 4.59 -10.94
N ALA A 261 -19.41 5.79 -11.48
CA ALA A 261 -20.17 6.29 -12.61
C ALA A 261 -19.79 5.56 -13.92
N LEU A 262 -18.50 5.30 -14.13
CA LEU A 262 -18.01 4.53 -15.29
C LEU A 262 -18.55 3.10 -15.28
N ALA A 263 -18.59 2.47 -14.11
CA ALA A 263 -19.18 1.14 -13.93
C ALA A 263 -20.68 1.08 -14.27
N ARG A 264 -21.39 2.20 -14.12
CA ARG A 264 -22.82 2.31 -14.50
C ARG A 264 -23.05 2.75 -15.94
N THR A 265 -22.00 3.09 -16.67
CA THR A 265 -22.10 3.60 -18.03
C THR A 265 -21.88 2.46 -19.02
N ASN A 266 -22.96 1.97 -19.64
CA ASN A 266 -22.85 0.95 -20.69
C ASN A 266 -22.02 1.48 -21.86
N LEU A 267 -21.05 0.70 -22.33
CA LEU A 267 -20.21 1.06 -23.46
C LEU A 267 -20.47 0.10 -24.61
N ALA A 268 -20.71 0.61 -25.82
CA ALA A 268 -20.81 -0.21 -27.01
C ALA A 268 -19.41 -0.54 -27.57
N ILE A 269 -19.26 -1.68 -28.26
CA ILE A 269 -17.96 -2.13 -28.79
C ILE A 269 -17.37 -1.10 -29.76
N ASP A 270 -18.20 -0.50 -30.62
CA ASP A 270 -17.79 0.56 -31.55
C ASP A 270 -17.35 1.85 -30.81
N ALA A 271 -17.89 2.12 -29.63
CA ALA A 271 -17.46 3.22 -28.79
C ALA A 271 -16.09 2.94 -28.15
N PHE A 272 -15.83 1.68 -27.77
CA PHE A 272 -14.51 1.25 -27.32
C PHE A 272 -13.46 1.32 -28.44
N ASP A 273 -13.79 0.86 -29.65
CA ASP A 273 -12.88 0.96 -30.81
C ASP A 273 -12.52 2.42 -31.13
N ARG A 274 -13.51 3.32 -31.04
CA ARG A 274 -13.30 4.77 -31.18
C ARG A 274 -12.37 5.31 -30.09
N LEU A 275 -12.57 4.93 -28.83
CA LEU A 275 -11.67 5.29 -27.73
C LEU A 275 -10.24 4.86 -28.03
N VAL A 276 -10.02 3.61 -28.44
CA VAL A 276 -8.68 3.10 -28.77
C VAL A 276 -8.05 3.90 -29.92
N GLY A 277 -8.83 4.25 -30.94
CA GLY A 277 -8.39 5.11 -32.05
C GLY A 277 -7.98 6.52 -31.62
N GLU A 278 -8.68 7.10 -30.64
CA GLU A 278 -8.35 8.42 -30.08
C GLU A 278 -7.11 8.37 -29.17
N LEU A 279 -6.93 7.31 -28.38
CA LEU A 279 -5.79 7.14 -27.48
C LEU A 279 -4.48 6.95 -28.26
N TRP A 280 -4.54 6.11 -29.30
CA TRP A 280 -3.42 5.85 -30.20
C TRP A 280 -3.77 6.18 -31.66
N PRO A 281 -3.72 7.47 -32.03
CA PRO A 281 -4.00 7.89 -33.40
C PRO A 281 -2.90 7.38 -34.35
N SER A 282 -3.31 6.77 -35.46
CA SER A 282 -2.40 6.41 -36.54
C SER A 282 -2.02 7.67 -37.32
N LYS A 283 -0.77 7.75 -37.77
CA LYS A 283 -0.32 8.85 -38.64
C LYS A 283 -0.63 8.52 -40.10
N ASP A 284 -1.05 9.53 -40.86
CA ASP A 284 -1.40 9.37 -42.28
C ASP A 284 -0.20 8.92 -43.15
N ASP A 285 1.02 9.20 -42.72
CA ASP A 285 2.29 8.82 -43.38
C ASP A 285 2.98 7.61 -42.73
N ALA A 286 2.27 6.85 -41.90
CA ALA A 286 2.84 5.73 -41.16
C ALA A 286 3.34 4.60 -42.09
N SER A 287 4.50 4.03 -41.74
CA SER A 287 5.03 2.86 -42.46
C SER A 287 4.08 1.66 -42.37
N ALA A 288 4.09 0.77 -43.36
CA ALA A 288 3.31 -0.49 -43.32
C ALA A 288 3.65 -1.39 -42.10
N ARG A 289 4.82 -1.20 -41.47
CA ARG A 289 5.17 -1.88 -40.21
C ARG A 289 4.42 -1.27 -39.03
N THR A 290 4.31 0.05 -38.99
CA THR A 290 3.61 0.82 -37.95
C THR A 290 2.11 0.56 -38.03
N VAL A 291 1.52 0.60 -39.22
CA VAL A 291 0.09 0.30 -39.44
C VAL A 291 -0.25 -1.10 -38.91
N ARG A 292 0.51 -2.13 -39.29
CA ARG A 292 0.32 -3.50 -38.78
C ARG A 292 0.53 -3.64 -37.27
N ALA A 293 1.34 -2.78 -36.65
CA ALA A 293 1.52 -2.77 -35.20
C ALA A 293 0.32 -2.11 -34.50
N ASP A 294 -0.23 -1.05 -35.07
CA ASP A 294 -1.43 -0.39 -34.59
C ASP A 294 -2.66 -1.29 -34.69
N GLU A 295 -2.84 -1.98 -35.82
CA GLU A 295 -3.90 -2.98 -36.03
C GLU A 295 -3.83 -4.09 -34.98
N ARG A 296 -2.64 -4.71 -34.80
CA ARG A 296 -2.45 -5.75 -33.76
C ARG A 296 -2.77 -5.25 -32.35
N ARG A 297 -2.48 -3.99 -32.03
CA ARG A 297 -2.84 -3.41 -30.72
C ARG A 297 -4.36 -3.26 -30.60
N ARG A 298 -5.04 -2.79 -31.65
CA ARG A 298 -6.50 -2.65 -31.66
C ARG A 298 -7.18 -4.00 -31.48
N ASP A 299 -6.78 -5.00 -32.25
CA ASP A 299 -7.34 -6.35 -32.16
C ASP A 299 -7.15 -6.93 -30.76
N LEU A 300 -5.94 -6.82 -30.20
CA LEU A 300 -5.63 -7.31 -28.86
C LEU A 300 -6.44 -6.60 -27.77
N LEU A 301 -6.61 -5.27 -27.85
CA LEU A 301 -7.43 -4.52 -26.91
C LEU A 301 -8.92 -4.90 -27.03
N ALA A 302 -9.42 -5.11 -28.24
CA ALA A 302 -10.81 -5.54 -28.47
C ALA A 302 -11.07 -6.95 -27.89
N ASP A 303 -10.11 -7.87 -28.06
CA ASP A 303 -10.17 -9.21 -27.47
C ASP A 303 -10.16 -9.13 -25.94
N MET A 304 -9.24 -8.36 -25.35
CA MET A 304 -9.17 -8.15 -23.90
C MET A 304 -10.46 -7.54 -23.35
N PHE A 305 -11.01 -6.51 -24.00
CA PHE A 305 -12.26 -5.89 -23.58
C PHE A 305 -13.44 -6.86 -23.66
N THR A 306 -13.50 -7.68 -24.70
CA THR A 306 -14.56 -8.68 -24.85
C THR A 306 -14.49 -9.72 -23.75
N MET A 307 -13.29 -10.18 -23.38
CA MET A 307 -13.08 -11.13 -22.29
C MET A 307 -13.43 -10.52 -20.93
N GLU A 308 -12.94 -9.32 -20.61
CA GLU A 308 -13.26 -8.62 -19.37
C GLU A 308 -14.76 -8.31 -19.28
N ALA A 309 -15.40 -7.91 -20.39
CA ALA A 309 -16.83 -7.62 -20.42
C ALA A 309 -17.73 -8.84 -20.19
N GLN A 310 -17.22 -10.06 -20.40
CA GLN A 310 -17.93 -11.29 -20.01
C GLN A 310 -17.93 -11.51 -18.50
N GLN A 311 -16.95 -10.92 -17.80
CA GLN A 311 -16.84 -11.00 -16.35
C GLN A 311 -17.59 -9.82 -15.72
N ILE A 312 -17.10 -8.59 -15.92
CA ILE A 312 -17.54 -7.36 -15.23
C ILE A 312 -18.52 -6.51 -16.06
N GLY A 313 -19.21 -7.12 -17.01
CA GLY A 313 -20.17 -6.42 -17.88
C GLY A 313 -19.52 -5.43 -18.85
N ARG A 314 -20.32 -4.97 -19.83
CA ARG A 314 -19.81 -4.10 -20.91
C ARG A 314 -19.99 -2.62 -20.57
N THR A 315 -19.07 -2.10 -19.75
CA THR A 315 -19.16 -0.75 -19.18
C THR A 315 -17.94 0.11 -19.54
N ALA A 316 -18.04 1.41 -19.28
CA ALA A 316 -16.92 2.34 -19.44
C ALA A 316 -15.78 2.00 -18.46
N TYR A 317 -16.10 1.48 -17.27
CA TYR A 317 -15.10 0.97 -16.33
C TYR A 317 -14.33 -0.22 -16.90
N THR A 318 -15.02 -1.19 -17.51
CA THR A 318 -14.40 -2.34 -18.19
C THR A 318 -13.42 -1.88 -19.27
N ALA A 319 -13.75 -0.82 -20.01
CA ALA A 319 -12.88 -0.24 -21.01
C ALA A 319 -11.64 0.42 -20.41
N GLU A 320 -11.80 1.18 -19.33
CA GLU A 320 -10.68 1.79 -18.61
C GLU A 320 -9.73 0.74 -18.04
N ARG A 321 -10.27 -0.28 -17.39
CA ARG A 321 -9.51 -1.42 -16.86
C ARG A 321 -8.76 -2.14 -17.98
N THR A 322 -9.42 -2.41 -19.11
CA THR A 322 -8.76 -3.03 -20.28
C THR A 322 -7.58 -2.21 -20.78
N VAL A 323 -7.72 -0.89 -20.89
CA VAL A 323 -6.63 0.00 -21.31
C VAL A 323 -5.48 -0.02 -20.30
N THR A 324 -5.80 0.02 -19.02
CA THR A 324 -4.82 0.01 -17.93
C THR A 324 -4.06 -1.31 -17.88
N ASP A 325 -4.76 -2.44 -17.90
CA ASP A 325 -4.18 -3.79 -17.90
C ASP A 325 -3.30 -4.02 -19.14
N TYR A 326 -3.73 -3.52 -20.29
CA TYR A 326 -2.91 -3.56 -21.49
C TYR A 326 -1.59 -2.80 -21.29
N LEU A 327 -1.65 -1.57 -20.80
CA LEU A 327 -0.44 -0.74 -20.60
C LEU A 327 0.53 -1.34 -19.57
N ASP A 328 -0.02 -1.89 -18.48
CA ASP A 328 0.77 -2.35 -17.33
C ASP A 328 1.34 -3.75 -17.53
N HIS A 329 0.60 -4.63 -18.20
CA HIS A 329 0.94 -6.06 -18.23
C HIS A 329 1.23 -6.59 -19.64
N VAL A 330 0.67 -6.00 -20.69
CA VAL A 330 0.69 -6.59 -22.03
C VAL A 330 1.56 -5.80 -23.00
N ALA A 331 1.54 -4.47 -22.93
CA ALA A 331 2.15 -3.56 -23.88
C ALA A 331 3.63 -3.94 -24.13
N PRO A 332 4.04 -4.04 -25.41
CA PRO A 332 5.41 -4.42 -25.75
C PRO A 332 6.38 -3.31 -25.33
N ARG A 333 7.39 -3.64 -24.53
CA ARG A 333 8.44 -2.72 -24.13
C ARG A 333 9.72 -2.97 -24.94
N ARG A 334 10.60 -1.99 -25.02
CA ARG A 334 11.97 -2.22 -25.52
C ARG A 334 12.89 -2.24 -24.30
N PRO A 335 13.22 -3.42 -23.76
CA PRO A 335 14.17 -3.48 -22.67
C PRO A 335 15.56 -3.02 -23.13
N GLY A 336 16.30 -2.39 -22.21
CA GLY A 336 17.74 -2.18 -22.39
C GLY A 336 18.50 -3.50 -22.44
N LYS A 337 19.80 -3.46 -22.81
CA LYS A 337 20.64 -4.66 -22.96
C LYS A 337 20.69 -5.57 -21.71
N THR A 338 20.42 -5.02 -20.53
CA THR A 338 20.49 -5.70 -19.24
C THR A 338 19.12 -6.04 -18.64
N MET A 339 18.02 -5.75 -19.34
CA MET A 339 16.67 -5.91 -18.80
C MET A 339 15.87 -6.94 -19.58
N THR A 340 14.99 -7.67 -18.90
CA THR A 340 13.96 -8.49 -19.54
C THR A 340 12.73 -7.62 -19.85
N GLN A 341 11.79 -8.14 -20.64
CA GLN A 341 10.49 -7.48 -20.88
C GLN A 341 9.74 -7.21 -19.56
N GLU A 342 9.74 -8.18 -18.65
CA GLU A 342 9.05 -8.07 -17.35
C GLU A 342 9.65 -6.97 -16.49
N ILE A 343 10.99 -6.87 -16.42
CA ILE A 343 11.67 -5.81 -15.68
C ILE A 343 11.37 -4.46 -16.33
N ALA A 344 11.38 -4.37 -17.67
CA ALA A 344 11.05 -3.12 -18.36
C ALA A 344 9.59 -2.67 -18.13
N ARG A 345 8.63 -3.61 -18.04
CA ARG A 345 7.23 -3.31 -17.67
C ARG A 345 7.13 -2.84 -16.23
N ALA A 346 7.76 -3.54 -15.30
CA ALA A 346 7.78 -3.17 -13.89
C ALA A 346 8.40 -1.77 -13.69
N THR A 347 9.48 -1.45 -14.40
CA THR A 347 10.08 -0.10 -14.38
C THR A 347 9.12 0.95 -14.93
N ALA A 348 8.48 0.70 -16.08
CA ALA A 348 7.55 1.67 -16.69
C ALA A 348 6.35 1.98 -15.77
N LEU A 349 5.81 0.95 -15.09
CA LEU A 349 4.77 1.10 -14.09
C LEU A 349 5.23 1.97 -12.91
N LEU A 350 6.46 1.75 -12.42
CA LEU A 350 7.03 2.51 -11.30
C LEU A 350 7.35 3.96 -11.67
N GLU A 351 7.69 4.22 -12.92
CA GLU A 351 8.05 5.56 -13.41
C GLU A 351 6.84 6.34 -13.96
N GLY A 352 5.65 5.74 -13.99
CA GLY A 352 4.44 6.39 -14.51
C GLY A 352 4.51 6.67 -16.02
N THR A 353 5.21 5.82 -16.77
CA THR A 353 5.52 6.07 -18.19
C THR A 353 4.26 6.26 -19.06
N ASP A 354 3.15 5.64 -18.69
CA ASP A 354 1.90 5.64 -19.46
C ASP A 354 0.75 6.38 -18.76
N ASP A 355 1.04 7.11 -17.67
CA ASP A 355 0.03 7.80 -16.85
C ASP A 355 -0.76 8.84 -17.67
N GLU A 356 -0.13 9.45 -18.68
CA GLU A 356 -0.81 10.37 -19.60
C GLU A 356 -1.89 9.65 -20.42
N ILE A 357 -1.61 8.45 -20.93
CA ILE A 357 -2.57 7.67 -21.72
C ILE A 357 -3.73 7.20 -20.84
N LYS A 358 -3.42 6.70 -19.63
CA LYS A 358 -4.44 6.31 -18.64
C LYS A 358 -5.36 7.49 -18.29
N SER A 359 -4.77 8.65 -18.00
CA SER A 359 -5.51 9.88 -17.69
C SER A 359 -6.39 10.34 -18.85
N ARG A 360 -5.89 10.26 -20.10
CA ARG A 360 -6.68 10.58 -21.30
C ARG A 360 -7.84 9.60 -21.51
N ALA A 361 -7.63 8.31 -21.23
CA ALA A 361 -8.67 7.29 -21.33
C ALA A 361 -9.79 7.57 -20.32
N HIS A 362 -9.44 7.76 -19.05
CA HIS A 362 -10.36 8.15 -17.98
C HIS A 362 -11.19 9.38 -18.37
N ALA A 363 -10.51 10.47 -18.74
CA ALA A 363 -11.17 11.73 -19.09
C ALA A 363 -12.10 11.61 -20.30
N ARG A 364 -11.77 10.74 -21.26
CA ARG A 364 -12.62 10.50 -22.43
C ARG A 364 -13.86 9.67 -22.07
N LEU A 365 -13.68 8.61 -21.30
CA LEU A 365 -14.76 7.75 -20.82
C LEU A 365 -15.73 8.52 -19.94
N MET A 366 -15.23 9.40 -19.06
CA MET A 366 -16.06 10.28 -18.23
C MET A 366 -16.96 11.23 -19.05
N ARG A 367 -16.58 11.61 -20.27
CA ARG A 367 -17.42 12.43 -21.17
C ARG A 367 -18.57 11.63 -21.80
N LEU A 368 -18.51 10.31 -21.78
CA LEU A 368 -19.61 9.44 -22.26
C LEU A 368 -20.77 9.37 -21.26
N ARG A 369 -20.60 9.92 -20.05
CA ARG A 369 -21.62 10.05 -19.00
C ARG A 369 -22.83 10.91 -19.40
N THR A 370 -22.72 11.67 -20.49
CA THR A 370 -23.81 12.53 -21.00
C THR A 370 -24.32 12.04 -22.35
N VAL A 371 -25.33 11.15 -22.31
CA VAL A 371 -26.61 11.23 -23.05
C VAL A 371 -27.69 10.56 -22.19
#